data_AF-A0A101GKC8-F1
#
_entry.id   AF-A0A101GKC8-F1
#
_cell.length_a   1.000
_cell.length_b   1.000
_cell.length_c   1.000
_cell.angle_alpha   90.00
_cell.angle_beta   90.00
_cell.angle_gamma   90.00
#
_symmetry.space_group_name_H-M   'P 1'
#
loop_
_entity.id
_entity.type
_entity.pdbx_description
1 polymer ?
#
loop_
_entity_poly.entity_id
_entity_poly.type
_entity_poly.pdbx_seq_one_letter_code
_entity_poly.pdbx_strand_id
1 'polypeptide(L)'
;MHVAKSGLRALGIAESYSGREQSTLAGVVMRKDLLIDGVAFARVTVGGCDATDAVIRVFTDLARRDINLLMLSGSVIAWYNIIDPVAVQDATGLPIIVTTYEESEGLEEDRLCNDFTREGRVPEPVRVARLVARGVVRSSAPDDHDR
;
A
#
# COMPACT_ATOMS: atom_id res chain seq x y z
N MET A 1 12.75 -12.93 10.37
CA MET A 1 12.05 -13.24 9.10
C MET A 1 12.99 -14.03 8.20
N HIS A 2 12.65 -15.25 7.77
CA HIS A 2 13.47 -16.00 6.80
C HIS A 2 13.05 -15.62 5.38
N VAL A 3 13.85 -14.76 4.74
CA VAL A 3 13.63 -14.23 3.37
C VAL A 3 13.53 -15.36 2.32
N ALA A 4 14.13 -16.52 2.59
CA ALA A 4 14.13 -17.69 1.68
C ALA A 4 12.81 -18.48 1.60
N LYS A 5 11.72 -18.09 2.28
CA LYS A 5 10.44 -18.82 2.18
C LYS A 5 9.83 -18.63 0.77
N SER A 6 9.41 -19.73 0.14
CA SER A 6 8.81 -19.71 -1.20
C SER A 6 7.45 -18.99 -1.25
N GLY A 7 6.77 -18.84 -0.11
CA GLY A 7 5.45 -18.21 0.01
C GLY A 7 5.44 -16.85 0.71
N LEU A 8 6.49 -16.04 0.56
CA LEU A 8 6.53 -14.70 1.16
C LEU A 8 5.43 -13.81 0.56
N ARG A 9 4.65 -13.16 1.41
CA ARG A 9 3.54 -12.28 1.06
C ARG A 9 3.75 -10.89 1.61
N ALA A 10 3.62 -9.90 0.74
CA ALA A 10 3.58 -8.50 1.11
C ALA A 10 2.17 -7.96 0.96
N LEU A 11 1.76 -7.12 1.90
CA LEU A 11 0.61 -6.23 1.74
C LEU A 11 1.11 -4.90 1.19
N GLY A 12 0.88 -4.64 -0.09
CA GLY A 12 1.14 -3.33 -0.70
C GLY A 12 -0.05 -2.41 -0.49
N ILE A 13 0.19 -1.19 0.00
CA ILE A 13 -0.85 -0.17 0.17
C ILE A 13 -0.49 1.06 -0.65
N ALA A 14 -1.47 1.57 -1.38
CA ALA A 14 -1.35 2.81 -2.13
C ALA A 14 -2.63 3.62 -2.06
N GLU A 15 -2.47 4.94 -2.14
CA GLU A 15 -3.56 5.90 -2.12
C GLU A 15 -3.80 6.50 -3.53
N SER A 16 -5.06 6.85 -3.81
CA SER A 16 -5.44 7.61 -4.98
C SER A 16 -6.54 8.62 -4.63
N TYR A 17 -6.23 9.89 -4.90
CA TYR A 17 -7.10 11.04 -4.67
C TYR A 17 -7.83 11.47 -5.95
N SER A 18 -9.03 12.04 -5.80
CA SER A 18 -9.83 12.57 -6.92
C SER A 18 -10.54 13.89 -6.66
N GLY A 19 -10.01 14.75 -5.80
CA GLY A 19 -10.61 16.08 -5.59
C GLY A 19 -11.75 16.13 -4.55
N ARG A 20 -11.98 15.06 -3.78
CA ARG A 20 -13.08 14.96 -2.80
C ARG A 20 -12.58 15.19 -1.37
N GLU A 21 -13.49 15.34 -0.41
CA GLU A 21 -13.16 15.37 1.03
C GLU A 21 -12.51 14.05 1.53
N GLN A 22 -12.64 12.98 0.76
CA GLN A 22 -12.06 11.66 1.05
C GLN A 22 -11.15 11.18 -0.07
N SER A 23 -10.12 10.43 0.31
CA SER A 23 -9.26 9.68 -0.60
C SER A 23 -9.41 8.17 -0.39
N THR A 24 -9.09 7.39 -1.42
CA THR A 24 -9.17 5.92 -1.41
C THR A 24 -7.80 5.30 -1.19
N LEU A 25 -7.68 4.47 -0.16
CA LEU A 25 -6.56 3.54 0.03
C LEU A 25 -6.98 2.17 -0.48
N ALA A 26 -6.10 1.55 -1.26
CA ALA A 26 -6.21 0.13 -1.61
C ALA A 26 -5.04 -0.63 -0.99
N GLY A 27 -5.34 -1.79 -0.42
CA GLY A 27 -4.37 -2.79 0.00
C GLY A 27 -4.45 -4.04 -0.87
N VAL A 28 -3.31 -4.55 -1.30
CA VAL A 28 -3.19 -5.76 -2.11
C VAL A 28 -2.21 -6.71 -1.44
N VAL A 29 -2.68 -7.90 -1.09
CA VAL A 29 -1.83 -8.99 -0.61
C VAL A 29 -1.32 -9.75 -1.81
N MET A 30 -0.01 -9.76 -1.99
CA MET A 30 0.63 -10.41 -3.13
C MET A 30 1.80 -11.26 -2.67
N ARG A 31 1.89 -12.46 -3.25
CA ARG A 31 3.00 -13.39 -3.08
C ARG A 31 4.14 -13.00 -4.02
N LYS A 32 5.39 -13.34 -3.66
CA LYS A 32 6.58 -12.99 -4.45
C LYS A 32 6.59 -13.50 -5.90
N ASP A 33 5.81 -14.54 -6.21
CA ASP A 33 5.60 -15.04 -7.58
C ASP A 33 4.36 -14.43 -8.26
N LEU A 34 3.94 -13.25 -7.80
CA LEU A 34 2.94 -12.36 -8.39
C LEU A 34 1.48 -12.81 -8.24
N LEU A 35 1.20 -13.88 -7.48
CA LEU A 35 -0.17 -14.24 -7.16
C LEU A 35 -0.79 -13.23 -6.17
N ILE A 36 -1.97 -12.73 -6.51
CA ILE A 36 -2.77 -11.87 -5.64
C ILE A 36 -3.69 -12.75 -4.80
N ASP A 37 -3.52 -12.68 -3.49
CA ASP A 37 -4.25 -13.50 -2.53
C ASP A 37 -5.37 -12.71 -1.80
N GLY A 38 -5.43 -11.39 -1.97
CA GLY A 38 -6.48 -10.56 -1.38
C GLY A 38 -6.37 -9.08 -1.73
N VAL A 39 -7.50 -8.38 -1.65
CA VAL A 39 -7.61 -6.94 -1.85
C VAL A 39 -8.57 -6.37 -0.80
N ALA A 40 -8.22 -5.23 -0.22
CA ALA A 40 -9.07 -4.49 0.72
C ALA A 40 -8.97 -2.98 0.46
N PHE A 41 -9.94 -2.23 0.97
CA PHE A 41 -10.06 -0.80 0.75
C PHE A 41 -10.37 -0.06 2.04
N ALA A 42 -9.86 1.15 2.17
CA ALA A 42 -10.29 2.09 3.19
C ALA A 42 -10.42 3.48 2.57
N ARG A 43 -11.12 4.36 3.28
CA ARG A 43 -11.14 5.78 2.98
C ARG A 43 -10.39 6.54 4.07
N VAL A 44 -9.76 7.63 3.66
CA VAL A 44 -9.10 8.60 4.55
C VAL A 44 -9.63 9.98 4.26
N THR A 45 -9.60 10.82 5.27
CA THR A 45 -9.95 12.24 5.15
C THR A 45 -8.79 13.00 4.53
N VAL A 46 -9.08 13.85 3.55
CA VAL A 46 -8.07 14.66 2.87
C VAL A 46 -7.69 15.83 3.80
N GLY A 47 -6.39 16.00 4.09
CA GLY A 47 -5.96 16.92 5.15
C GLY A 47 -6.21 16.41 6.57
N GLY A 48 -6.65 15.15 6.73
CA GLY A 48 -6.97 14.56 8.02
C GLY A 48 -5.77 14.00 8.77
N CYS A 49 -6.05 13.26 9.84
CA CYS A 49 -5.08 12.54 10.66
C CYS A 49 -5.43 11.04 10.83
N ASP A 50 -6.30 10.52 9.96
CA ASP A 50 -6.85 9.16 10.01
C ASP A 50 -6.13 8.15 9.08
N ALA A 51 -5.02 8.53 8.44
CA ALA A 51 -4.31 7.65 7.51
C ALA A 51 -3.70 6.42 8.20
N THR A 52 -3.09 6.57 9.37
CA THR A 52 -2.54 5.46 10.15
C THR A 52 -3.62 4.42 10.47
N ASP A 53 -4.77 4.87 11.00
CA ASP A 53 -5.89 3.98 11.31
C ASP A 53 -6.44 3.31 10.06
N ALA A 54 -6.48 4.01 8.92
CA ALA A 54 -6.95 3.44 7.66
C ALA A 54 -6.03 2.32 7.15
N VAL A 55 -4.70 2.47 7.28
CA VAL A 55 -3.73 1.41 6.96
C VAL A 55 -3.96 0.19 7.85
N ILE A 56 -4.16 0.39 9.16
CA ILE A 56 -4.46 -0.69 10.10
C ILE A 56 -5.78 -1.37 9.73
N ARG A 57 -6.82 -0.61 9.40
CA ARG A 57 -8.12 -1.14 8.94
C ARG A 57 -7.98 -2.03 7.71
N VAL A 58 -7.23 -1.59 6.70
CA VAL A 58 -6.97 -2.40 5.50
C VAL A 58 -6.33 -3.74 5.87
N PHE A 59 -5.35 -3.73 6.78
CA PHE A 59 -4.71 -4.96 7.26
C PHE A 59 -5.69 -5.87 8.02
N THR A 60 -6.47 -5.31 8.95
CA THR A 60 -7.41 -6.10 9.77
C THR A 60 -8.54 -6.69 8.95
N ASP A 61 -9.05 -5.95 7.96
CA ASP A 61 -10.18 -6.37 7.11
C ASP A 61 -9.81 -7.54 6.19
N LEU A 62 -8.54 -7.66 5.80
CA LEU A 62 -8.05 -8.83 5.07
C LEU A 62 -8.14 -10.10 5.93
N ALA A 63 -8.09 -9.99 7.26
CA ALA A 63 -8.16 -11.09 8.22
C ALA A 63 -7.15 -12.24 7.94
N ARG A 64 -5.95 -11.88 7.43
CA ARG A 64 -4.91 -12.84 7.02
C ARG A 64 -3.74 -12.85 7.99
N ARG A 65 -3.32 -14.05 8.41
CA ARG A 65 -2.15 -14.27 9.28
C ARG A 65 -0.88 -14.63 8.53
N ASP A 66 -0.95 -14.79 7.21
CA ASP A 66 0.16 -15.22 6.36
C ASP A 66 0.87 -14.05 5.66
N ILE A 67 0.48 -12.81 5.94
CA ILE A 67 1.17 -11.58 5.50
C ILE A 67 2.49 -11.49 6.28
N ASN A 68 3.60 -11.21 5.58
CA ASN A 68 4.93 -11.21 6.18
C ASN A 68 5.54 -9.81 6.32
N LEU A 69 5.10 -8.86 5.53
CA LEU A 69 5.50 -7.45 5.59
C LEU A 69 4.42 -6.56 4.96
N LEU A 70 4.51 -5.26 5.24
CA LEU A 70 3.65 -4.24 4.67
C LEU A 70 4.52 -3.22 3.90
N MET A 71 4.11 -2.88 2.69
CA MET A 71 4.78 -1.91 1.82
C MET A 71 3.85 -0.72 1.56
N LEU A 72 4.26 0.49 1.97
CA LEU A 72 3.51 1.72 1.77
C LEU A 72 4.05 2.47 0.54
N SER A 73 3.16 2.99 -0.31
CA SER A 73 3.58 3.83 -1.46
C SER A 73 4.21 5.17 -1.07
N GLY A 74 4.15 5.53 0.21
CA GLY A 74 4.67 6.76 0.81
C GLY A 74 4.08 6.95 2.22
N SER A 75 4.72 7.76 3.07
CA SER A 75 4.24 8.04 4.45
C SER A 75 3.37 9.28 4.57
N VAL A 76 3.22 10.06 3.50
CA VAL A 76 2.34 11.23 3.47
C VAL A 76 1.40 11.05 2.30
N ILE A 77 0.10 10.99 2.59
CA ILE A 77 -0.94 10.73 1.60
C ILE A 77 -2.04 11.79 1.70
N ALA A 78 -2.96 11.82 0.72
CA ALA A 78 -4.21 12.59 0.81
C ALA A 78 -4.05 14.03 1.36
N TRP A 79 -3.13 14.82 0.80
CA TRP A 79 -2.81 16.19 1.27
C TRP A 79 -2.40 16.23 2.75
N TYR A 80 -1.15 15.89 3.07
CA TYR A 80 -0.57 15.99 4.42
C TYR A 80 -1.14 15.07 5.51
N ASN A 81 -1.97 14.08 5.14
CA ASN A 81 -2.40 13.06 6.09
C ASN A 81 -1.25 12.05 6.29
N ILE A 82 -0.59 12.15 7.44
CA ILE A 82 0.64 11.41 7.76
C ILE A 82 0.30 10.01 8.24
N ILE A 83 1.04 9.02 7.73
CA ILE A 83 1.07 7.66 8.23
C ILE A 83 2.26 7.55 9.18
N ASP A 84 2.00 7.11 10.42
CA ASP A 84 3.03 6.77 11.38
C ASP A 84 3.41 5.28 11.21
N PRO A 85 4.57 4.97 10.60
CA PRO A 85 4.97 3.58 10.36
C PRO A 85 5.27 2.81 11.65
N VAL A 86 5.65 3.49 12.73
CA VAL A 86 5.92 2.84 14.03
C VAL A 86 4.59 2.39 14.63
N ALA A 87 3.57 3.26 14.63
CA ALA A 87 2.24 2.89 15.09
C ALA A 87 1.62 1.75 14.26
N VAL A 88 1.82 1.74 12.94
CA VAL A 88 1.39 0.62 12.08
C VAL A 88 2.16 -0.66 12.43
N GLN A 89 3.47 -0.59 12.62
CA GLN A 89 4.28 -1.75 13.02
C GLN A 89 3.80 -2.32 14.36
N ASP A 90 3.57 -1.48 15.36
CA ASP A 90 3.12 -1.89 16.69
C ASP A 90 1.73 -2.56 16.64
N ALA A 91 0.82 -2.00 15.83
CA ALA A 91 -0.54 -2.53 15.70
C ALA A 91 -0.60 -3.84 14.89
N THR A 92 0.24 -4.00 13.88
CA THR A 92 0.20 -5.16 12.96
C THR A 92 1.20 -6.25 13.33
N GLY A 93 2.26 -5.92 14.07
CA GLY A 93 3.41 -6.79 14.32
C GLY A 93 4.25 -7.06 13.07
N LEU A 94 4.00 -6.36 11.95
CA LEU A 94 4.68 -6.57 10.68
C LEU A 94 5.81 -5.57 10.44
N PRO A 95 6.92 -5.99 9.83
CA PRO A 95 7.89 -5.06 9.26
C PRO A 95 7.23 -4.15 8.22
N ILE A 96 7.51 -2.85 8.30
CA ILE A 96 6.97 -1.83 7.40
C ILE A 96 8.09 -1.32 6.50
N ILE A 97 7.84 -1.26 5.20
CA ILE A 97 8.69 -0.62 4.20
C ILE A 97 7.93 0.54 3.61
N VAL A 98 8.50 1.74 3.65
CA VAL A 98 7.96 2.91 2.96
C VAL A 98 8.75 3.09 1.67
N THR A 99 8.08 2.97 0.53
CA THR A 99 8.73 3.16 -0.77
C THR A 99 8.79 4.64 -1.12
N THR A 100 9.97 5.14 -1.46
CA THR A 100 10.18 6.46 -2.04
C THR A 100 10.47 6.34 -3.53
N TYR A 101 10.17 7.38 -4.31
CA TYR A 101 10.49 7.41 -5.75
C TYR A 101 11.94 7.80 -6.04
N GLU A 102 12.63 8.31 -5.03
CA GLU A 102 14.04 8.69 -5.08
C GLU A 102 14.92 7.52 -4.64
N GLU A 103 16.02 7.31 -5.36
CA GLU A 103 17.06 6.37 -4.97
C GLU A 103 17.70 6.85 -3.67
N SER A 104 17.92 5.93 -2.74
CA SER A 104 18.70 6.18 -1.54
C SER A 104 19.97 5.36 -1.61
N GLU A 105 21.12 6.04 -1.55
CA GLU A 105 22.42 5.40 -1.44
C GLU A 105 22.42 4.45 -0.21
N GLY A 106 22.80 3.20 -0.41
CA GLY A 106 22.88 2.18 0.66
C GLY A 106 21.72 1.17 0.72
N LEU A 107 20.66 1.32 -0.10
CA LEU A 107 19.59 0.33 -0.24
C LEU A 107 19.64 -0.44 -1.58
N GLU A 108 20.70 -0.24 -2.37
CA GLU A 108 20.85 -0.86 -3.70
C GLU A 108 20.87 -2.40 -3.66
N GLU A 109 21.32 -2.97 -2.54
CA GLU A 109 21.36 -4.42 -2.31
C GLU A 109 20.15 -4.97 -1.55
N ASP A 110 19.08 -4.18 -1.39
CA ASP A 110 17.93 -4.59 -0.58
C ASP A 110 17.11 -5.70 -1.26
N ARG A 111 17.50 -6.95 -0.96
CA ARG A 111 16.90 -8.17 -1.53
C ARG A 111 15.40 -8.24 -1.34
N LEU A 112 14.87 -7.66 -0.26
CA LEU A 112 13.45 -7.79 0.07
C LEU A 112 12.55 -6.99 -0.87
N CYS A 113 12.93 -5.75 -1.21
CA CYS A 113 12.20 -4.96 -2.21
C CYS A 113 12.37 -5.56 -3.62
N ASN A 114 13.56 -6.05 -3.93
CA ASN A 114 13.85 -6.70 -5.22
C ASN A 114 13.04 -8.00 -5.41
N ASP A 115 12.84 -8.79 -4.36
CA ASP A 115 12.02 -10.02 -4.40
C ASP A 115 10.55 -9.75 -4.78
N PHE A 116 10.06 -8.52 -4.59
CA PHE A 116 8.71 -8.10 -4.98
C PHE A 116 8.69 -7.16 -6.19
N THR A 117 9.83 -6.87 -6.82
CA THR A 117 9.91 -5.95 -7.96
C THR A 117 10.22 -6.75 -9.22
N ARG A 118 9.23 -6.88 -10.11
CA ARG A 118 9.42 -7.58 -11.39
C ARG A 118 10.00 -6.66 -12.45
N GLU A 119 9.43 -5.47 -12.59
CA GLU A 119 9.85 -4.47 -13.56
C GLU A 119 9.83 -3.06 -12.94
N GLY A 120 10.79 -2.24 -13.34
CA GLY A 120 10.92 -0.86 -12.84
C GLY A 120 11.44 -0.81 -11.41
N ARG A 121 10.97 0.20 -10.66
CA ARG A 121 11.50 0.57 -9.32
C ARG A 121 10.48 0.40 -8.19
N VAL A 122 9.23 0.11 -8.52
CA VAL A 122 8.13 0.05 -7.54
C VAL A 122 7.77 -1.40 -7.31
N PRO A 123 7.79 -1.90 -6.06
CA PRO A 123 7.34 -3.25 -5.76
C PRO A 123 5.93 -3.51 -6.30
N GLU A 124 5.75 -4.68 -6.91
CA GLU A 124 4.51 -5.13 -7.54
C GLU A 124 3.27 -5.03 -6.63
N PRO A 125 3.32 -5.39 -5.33
CA PRO A 125 2.18 -5.20 -4.42
C PRO A 125 1.71 -3.74 -4.36
N VAL A 126 2.65 -2.78 -4.31
CA VAL A 126 2.37 -1.34 -4.25
C VAL A 126 1.89 -0.82 -5.61
N ARG A 127 2.54 -1.27 -6.69
CA ARG A 127 2.16 -0.91 -8.07
C ARG A 127 0.73 -1.34 -8.37
N VAL A 128 0.37 -2.58 -8.03
CA VAL A 128 -1.00 -3.10 -8.22
C VAL A 128 -1.98 -2.40 -7.30
N ALA A 129 -1.66 -2.19 -6.01
CA ALA A 129 -2.52 -1.42 -5.11
C ALA A 129 -2.85 -0.03 -5.69
N ARG A 130 -1.87 0.66 -6.28
CA ARG A 130 -2.10 1.95 -6.94
C ARG A 130 -3.04 1.85 -8.13
N LEU A 131 -2.88 0.83 -8.99
CA LEU A 131 -3.77 0.60 -10.12
C LEU A 131 -5.20 0.35 -9.66
N VAL A 132 -5.37 -0.47 -8.62
CA VAL A 132 -6.67 -0.78 -8.03
C VAL A 132 -7.30 0.49 -7.43
N ALA A 133 -6.55 1.27 -6.63
CA ALA A 133 -7.04 2.52 -6.04
C ALA A 133 -7.52 3.50 -7.12
N ARG A 134 -6.74 3.68 -8.19
CA ARG A 134 -7.12 4.53 -9.34
C ARG A 134 -8.35 4.00 -10.06
N GLY A 135 -8.47 2.69 -10.24
CA GLY A 135 -9.64 2.06 -10.85
C GLY A 135 -10.92 2.34 -10.08
N VAL A 136 -10.89 2.14 -8.75
CA VAL A 136 -12.02 2.43 -7.86
C VAL A 136 -12.40 3.91 -7.92
N VAL A 137 -11.41 4.79 -7.85
CA VAL A 137 -11.61 6.23 -7.93
C VAL A 137 -12.29 6.65 -9.25
N ARG A 138 -11.83 6.12 -10.38
CA ARG A 138 -12.44 6.41 -11.69
C ARG A 138 -13.87 5.89 -11.79
N SER A 139 -14.14 4.69 -11.27
CA SER A 139 -15.49 4.11 -11.29
C SER A 139 -16.49 4.82 -10.37
N SER A 140 -15.99 5.59 -9.40
CA SER A 140 -16.81 6.29 -8.41
C SER A 140 -16.88 7.81 -8.64
N ALA A 141 -16.20 8.33 -9.66
CA ALA A 141 -16.44 9.67 -10.19
C ALA A 141 -17.73 9.63 -11.03
N PRO A 142 -18.68 10.58 -10.84
CA PRO A 142 -19.80 10.70 -11.76
C PRO A 142 -19.26 10.97 -13.17
N ASP A 143 -19.85 10.33 -14.19
CA ASP A 143 -19.55 10.64 -15.58
C ASP A 143 -19.72 12.14 -15.78
N ASP A 144 -18.62 12.84 -16.10
CA ASP A 144 -18.63 14.24 -16.49
C ASP A 144 -19.18 14.30 -17.92
N HIS A 145 -20.46 13.98 -18.08
CA HIS A 145 -21.18 13.98 -19.36
C HIS A 145 -21.89 15.31 -19.66
N ASP A 146 -21.67 16.34 -18.84
CA ASP A 146 -22.19 17.71 -19.06
C ASP A 146 -21.06 18.76 -18.97
N ARG A 147 -20.17 18.75 -19.98
CA ARG A 147 -19.34 19.93 -20.33
C ARG A 147 -19.35 20.15 -21.84
#